data_AF-A0A8T7MM92-F1
#
_entry.id   AF-A0A8T7MM92-F1
#
_cell.length_a   1.000
_cell.length_b   1.000
_cell.length_c   1.000
_cell.angle_alpha   90.00
_cell.angle_beta   90.00
_cell.angle_gamma   90.00
#
_symmetry.space_group_name_H-M   'P 1'
#
loop_
_entity.id
_entity.type
_entity.pdbx_description
1 polymer ?
#
loop_
_entity_poly.entity_id
_entity_poly.type
_entity_poly.pdbx_seq_one_letter_code
_entity_poly.pdbx_strand_id
1 'polypeptide(L)'
;MNLSRLALANRFEVSPKSLVRFWPLLAVLGFALFPIEWLPVLGPILYQVFPSTGSHFVGHFLLFSTFGGLLLQTFPGLRFRTALYFDLLLLAGIGQETFQALCRQDALIVDTCGDLLTDLSGALVVFLLVRIWGKLVK
;
A
#
# COMPACT_ATOMS: atom_id res chain seq x y z
N MET A 1 -16.74 25.20 30.92
CA MET A 1 -16.39 23.95 30.20
C MET A 1 -17.08 23.99 28.84
N ASN A 2 -16.35 23.95 27.72
CA ASN A 2 -16.88 24.32 26.39
C ASN A 2 -17.40 23.07 25.64
N LEU A 3 -18.73 22.94 25.51
CA LEU A 3 -19.42 21.78 24.91
C LEU A 3 -18.99 21.51 23.45
N SER A 4 -18.51 22.52 22.73
CA SER A 4 -17.96 22.37 21.37
C SER A 4 -16.67 21.53 21.33
N ARG A 5 -15.84 21.54 22.39
CA ARG A 5 -14.63 20.71 22.49
C ARG A 5 -14.95 19.24 22.77
N LEU A 6 -16.01 18.96 23.54
CA LEU A 6 -16.49 17.60 23.80
C LEU A 6 -17.11 16.97 22.54
N ALA A 7 -17.84 17.75 21.74
CA ALA A 7 -18.40 17.28 20.47
C ALA A 7 -17.34 17.01 19.39
N LEU A 8 -16.20 17.70 19.42
CA LEU A 8 -15.05 17.44 18.54
C LEU A 8 -14.25 16.22 18.98
N ALA A 9 -14.03 16.05 20.30
CA ALA A 9 -13.33 14.87 20.84
C ALA A 9 -14.08 13.56 20.51
N ASN A 10 -15.42 13.60 20.52
CA ASN A 10 -16.27 12.44 20.24
C ASN A 10 -16.36 12.06 18.74
N ARG A 11 -15.88 12.92 17.82
CA ARG A 11 -15.88 12.63 16.37
C ARG A 11 -14.69 11.81 15.90
N PHE A 12 -13.67 11.65 16.73
CA PHE A 12 -12.46 10.87 16.42
C PHE A 12 -12.39 9.56 17.20
N GLU A 13 -13.43 9.18 17.93
CA GLU A 13 -13.52 7.83 18.48
C GLU A 13 -13.62 6.83 17.32
N VAL A 14 -12.49 6.23 16.99
CA VAL A 14 -12.45 5.13 16.05
C VAL A 14 -13.19 3.98 16.70
N SER A 15 -14.42 3.72 16.27
CA SER A 15 -15.17 2.60 16.82
C SER A 15 -14.36 1.30 16.63
N PRO A 16 -14.42 0.35 17.57
CA PRO A 16 -13.76 -0.96 17.41
C PRO A 16 -14.15 -1.66 16.10
N LYS A 17 -15.38 -1.45 15.61
CA LYS A 17 -15.86 -1.96 14.32
C LYS A 17 -15.13 -1.32 13.13
N SER A 18 -14.74 -0.06 13.26
CA SER A 18 -13.97 0.65 12.24
C SER A 18 -12.53 0.12 12.18
N LEU A 19 -11.89 -0.15 13.33
CA LEU A 19 -10.56 -0.77 13.36
C LEU A 19 -10.56 -2.15 12.69
N VAL A 20 -11.58 -2.98 12.96
CA VAL A 20 -11.72 -4.30 12.33
C VAL A 20 -11.93 -4.19 10.80
N ARG A 21 -12.46 -3.08 10.30
CA ARG A 21 -12.59 -2.87 8.86
C ARG A 21 -11.28 -2.44 8.21
N PHE A 22 -10.46 -1.63 8.90
CA PHE A 22 -9.24 -1.06 8.35
C PHE A 22 -7.99 -1.91 8.58
N TRP A 23 -8.00 -2.83 9.54
CA TRP A 23 -6.81 -3.61 9.88
C TRP A 23 -6.14 -4.33 8.70
N PRO A 24 -6.85 -4.91 7.70
CA PRO A 24 -6.16 -5.58 6.60
C PRO A 24 -5.37 -4.59 5.75
N LEU A 25 -5.95 -3.41 5.49
CA LEU A 25 -5.29 -2.34 4.76
C LEU A 25 -4.08 -1.80 5.54
N LEU A 26 -4.23 -1.59 6.85
CA LEU A 26 -3.15 -1.14 7.71
C LEU A 26 -2.04 -2.18 7.84
N ALA A 27 -2.38 -3.46 7.87
CA ALA A 27 -1.42 -4.56 7.91
C ALA A 27 -0.61 -4.63 6.62
N VAL A 28 -1.25 -4.52 5.45
CA VAL A 28 -0.54 -4.50 4.16
C VAL A 28 0.28 -3.22 3.99
N LEU A 29 -0.24 -2.06 4.41
CA LEU A 29 0.54 -0.81 4.41
C LEU A 29 1.75 -0.93 5.35
N GLY A 30 1.55 -1.48 6.53
CA GLY A 30 2.63 -1.74 7.49
C GLY A 30 3.67 -2.68 6.88
N PHE A 31 3.26 -3.77 6.26
CA PHE A 31 4.15 -4.72 5.58
C PHE A 31 4.91 -4.07 4.42
N ALA A 32 4.24 -3.21 3.63
CA ALA A 32 4.87 -2.48 2.54
C ALA A 32 5.93 -1.50 3.03
N LEU A 33 5.61 -0.70 4.04
CA LEU A 33 6.55 0.30 4.59
C LEU A 33 7.64 -0.32 5.45
N PHE A 34 7.43 -1.53 5.98
CA PHE A 34 8.38 -2.18 6.86
C PHE A 34 9.54 -2.77 6.06
N PRO A 35 10.81 -2.49 6.43
CA PRO A 35 11.97 -3.03 5.75
C PRO A 35 12.15 -4.50 6.16
N ILE A 36 11.36 -5.42 5.61
CA ILE A 36 11.34 -6.83 6.05
C ILE A 36 12.70 -7.51 5.88
N GLU A 37 13.48 -7.07 4.89
CA GLU A 37 14.87 -7.46 4.67
C GLU A 37 15.77 -7.28 5.91
N TRP A 38 15.35 -6.46 6.88
CA TRP A 38 16.10 -6.19 8.11
C TRP A 38 15.82 -7.15 9.24
N LEU A 39 14.73 -7.90 9.18
CA LEU A 39 14.46 -8.88 10.23
C LEU A 39 15.50 -9.99 10.10
N PRO A 40 16.30 -10.29 11.15
CA PRO A 40 17.41 -11.25 11.06
C PRO A 40 16.99 -12.63 10.56
N VAL A 41 15.71 -12.99 10.79
CA VAL A 41 15.11 -14.26 10.37
C VAL A 41 14.50 -14.17 8.97
N LEU A 42 13.87 -13.04 8.61
CA LEU A 42 13.11 -12.94 7.35
C LEU A 42 13.94 -12.45 6.18
N GLY A 43 14.98 -11.63 6.41
CA GLY A 43 15.87 -11.16 5.35
C GLY A 43 16.47 -12.30 4.53
N PRO A 44 17.13 -13.30 5.15
CA PRO A 44 17.67 -14.45 4.43
C PRO A 44 16.61 -15.24 3.65
N ILE A 45 15.40 -15.38 4.20
CA ILE A 45 14.29 -16.06 3.52
C ILE A 45 13.84 -15.26 2.29
N LEU A 46 13.72 -13.93 2.42
CA LEU A 46 13.36 -13.07 1.30
C LEU A 46 14.41 -13.10 0.19
N TYR A 47 15.70 -13.14 0.51
CA TYR A 47 16.75 -13.32 -0.50
C TYR A 47 16.68 -14.68 -1.20
N GLN A 48 16.15 -15.72 -0.54
CA GLN A 48 15.91 -17.03 -1.18
C GLN A 48 14.64 -17.03 -2.05
N VAL A 49 13.58 -16.34 -1.63
CA VAL A 49 12.31 -16.26 -2.37
C VAL A 49 12.41 -15.30 -3.56
N PHE A 50 13.16 -14.21 -3.40
CA PHE A 50 13.38 -13.17 -4.39
C PHE A 50 14.87 -13.01 -4.74
N PRO A 51 15.52 -14.05 -5.30
CA PRO A 51 16.96 -14.06 -5.53
C PRO A 51 17.42 -13.17 -6.71
N SER A 52 16.47 -12.62 -7.48
CA SER A 52 16.74 -11.85 -8.70
C SER A 52 15.97 -10.53 -8.73
N THR A 53 16.47 -9.57 -9.52
CA THR A 53 15.76 -8.30 -9.81
C THR A 53 14.37 -8.54 -10.39
N GLY A 54 14.22 -9.54 -11.27
CA GLY A 54 12.91 -9.89 -11.82
C GLY A 54 11.92 -10.37 -10.75
N SER A 55 12.37 -11.23 -9.84
CA SER A 55 11.55 -11.68 -8.71
C SER A 55 11.23 -10.52 -7.75
N HIS A 56 12.15 -9.58 -7.56
CA HIS A 56 11.92 -8.37 -6.77
C HIS A 56 10.76 -7.54 -7.34
N PHE A 57 10.76 -7.26 -8.65
CA PHE A 57 9.65 -6.57 -9.31
C PHE A 57 8.32 -7.36 -9.22
N VAL A 58 8.34 -8.69 -9.30
CA VAL A 58 7.13 -9.50 -9.07
C VAL A 58 6.60 -9.29 -7.64
N GLY A 59 7.48 -9.17 -6.65
CA GLY A 59 7.11 -8.84 -5.27
C GLY A 59 6.39 -7.50 -5.17
N HIS A 60 6.99 -6.43 -5.70
CA HIS A 60 6.40 -5.09 -5.78
C HIS A 60 5.03 -5.10 -6.45
N PHE A 61 4.96 -5.71 -7.64
CA PHE A 61 3.73 -5.81 -8.40
C PHE A 61 2.60 -6.47 -7.59
N LEU A 62 2.87 -7.61 -6.95
CA LEU A 62 1.87 -8.35 -6.18
C LEU A 62 1.46 -7.60 -4.91
N LEU A 63 2.43 -6.97 -4.24
CA LEU A 63 2.19 -6.19 -3.03
C LEU A 63 1.26 -4.99 -3.33
N PHE A 64 1.57 -4.19 -4.34
CA PHE A 64 0.76 -3.03 -4.70
C PHE A 64 -0.56 -3.38 -5.40
N SER A 65 -0.61 -4.50 -6.11
CA SER A 65 -1.88 -5.08 -6.56
C SER A 65 -2.80 -5.37 -5.36
N THR A 66 -2.27 -6.09 -4.36
CA THR A 66 -3.03 -6.45 -3.16
C THR A 66 -3.44 -5.22 -2.37
N PHE A 67 -2.51 -4.29 -2.16
CA PHE A 67 -2.76 -3.04 -1.44
C PHE A 67 -3.82 -2.18 -2.15
N GLY A 68 -3.68 -1.98 -3.46
CA GLY A 68 -4.66 -1.25 -4.27
C GLY A 68 -6.04 -1.89 -4.27
N GLY A 69 -6.12 -3.22 -4.34
CA GLY A 69 -7.37 -3.97 -4.23
C GLY A 69 -8.06 -3.77 -2.88
N LEU A 70 -7.32 -3.92 -1.79
CA LEU A 70 -7.82 -3.66 -0.43
C LEU A 70 -8.25 -2.21 -0.25
N LEU A 71 -7.53 -1.26 -0.85
CA LEU A 71 -7.88 0.17 -0.82
C LEU A 71 -9.23 0.41 -1.52
N LEU A 72 -9.44 -0.15 -2.71
CA LEU A 72 -10.71 -0.08 -3.46
C LEU A 72 -11.87 -0.84 -2.80
N GLN A 73 -11.57 -1.90 -2.04
CA GLN A 73 -12.57 -2.65 -1.27
C GLN A 73 -12.99 -1.86 -0.03
N THR A 74 -12.02 -1.29 0.68
CA THR A 74 -12.22 -0.53 1.91
C THR A 74 -12.94 0.79 1.62
N PHE A 75 -12.54 1.47 0.55
CA PHE A 75 -13.07 2.76 0.10
C PHE A 75 -13.63 2.67 -1.32
N PRO A 76 -14.87 2.14 -1.50
CA PRO A 76 -15.48 1.98 -2.83
C PRO A 76 -15.59 3.29 -3.64
N GLY A 77 -15.64 4.44 -2.96
CA GLY A 77 -15.65 5.76 -3.61
C GLY A 77 -14.41 6.07 -4.45
N LEU A 78 -13.27 5.43 -4.16
CA LEU A 78 -12.03 5.60 -4.94
C LEU A 78 -12.14 5.05 -6.36
N ARG A 79 -13.07 4.12 -6.63
CA ARG A 79 -13.32 3.59 -7.98
C ARG A 79 -13.72 4.67 -8.99
N PHE A 80 -14.25 5.80 -8.50
CA PHE A 80 -14.66 6.95 -9.29
C PHE A 80 -13.68 8.13 -9.19
N ARG A 81 -12.72 8.07 -8.26
CA ARG A 81 -11.70 9.11 -8.04
C ARG A 81 -10.33 8.55 -8.43
N THR A 82 -10.18 8.24 -9.71
CA THR A 82 -8.99 7.54 -10.25
C THR A 82 -7.68 8.24 -9.89
N ALA A 83 -7.62 9.57 -10.01
CA ALA A 83 -6.42 10.34 -9.64
C ALA A 83 -6.05 10.12 -8.17
N LEU A 84 -6.97 10.36 -7.24
CA LEU A 84 -6.74 10.15 -5.81
C LEU A 84 -6.31 8.71 -5.48
N TYR A 85 -6.86 7.70 -6.16
CA TYR A 85 -6.45 6.31 -5.97
C TYR A 85 -4.96 6.10 -6.32
N PHE A 86 -4.53 6.59 -7.48
CA PHE A 86 -3.13 6.47 -7.90
C PHE A 86 -2.21 7.39 -7.08
N ASP A 87 -2.65 8.58 -6.68
CA ASP A 87 -1.88 9.47 -5.81
C ASP A 87 -1.58 8.81 -4.46
N LEU A 88 -2.58 8.15 -3.86
CA LEU A 88 -2.40 7.43 -2.59
C LEU A 88 -1.41 6.26 -2.73
N LEU A 89 -1.46 5.53 -3.85
CA LEU A 89 -0.53 4.43 -4.09
C LEU A 89 0.86 4.92 -4.44
N LEU A 90 0.99 6.01 -5.20
CA LEU A 90 2.27 6.66 -5.44
C LEU A 90 2.90 7.14 -4.13
N LEU A 91 2.12 7.77 -3.24
CA LEU A 91 2.61 8.17 -1.91
C LEU A 91 3.06 6.97 -1.07
N ALA A 92 2.34 5.85 -1.14
CA ALA A 92 2.75 4.63 -0.45
C ALA A 92 4.05 4.03 -1.03
N GLY A 93 4.21 4.00 -2.36
CA GLY A 93 5.44 3.56 -3.04
C GLY A 93 6.63 4.44 -2.68
N ILE A 94 6.47 5.76 -2.77
CA ILE A 94 7.51 6.72 -2.37
C ILE A 94 7.87 6.52 -0.89
N GLY A 95 6.86 6.33 -0.03
CA GLY A 95 7.08 6.04 1.38
C GLY A 95 7.91 4.78 1.58
N GLN A 96 7.54 3.67 0.93
CA GLN A 96 8.22 2.39 1.03
C GLN A 96 9.68 2.48 0.55
N GLU A 97 9.90 3.09 -0.61
CA GLU A 97 11.25 3.32 -1.16
C GLU A 97 12.10 4.19 -0.24
N THR A 98 11.51 5.26 0.29
CA THR A 98 12.19 6.16 1.23
C THR A 98 12.58 5.43 2.52
N PHE A 99 11.66 4.66 3.11
CA PHE A 99 11.94 3.90 4.32
C PHE A 99 13.03 2.86 4.09
N GLN A 100 13.00 2.13 2.97
CA GLN A 100 14.05 1.16 2.64
C GLN A 100 15.41 1.83 2.41
N ALA A 101 15.47 2.94 1.67
CA ALA A 101 16.71 3.68 1.43
C ALA A 101 17.31 4.23 2.74
N LEU A 102 16.49 4.85 3.59
CA LEU A 102 16.90 5.33 4.92
C LEU A 102 17.44 4.19 5.78
N CYS A 103 16.82 3.03 5.67
CA CYS A 103 17.27 1.84 6.36
C CYS A 103 18.64 1.41 5.83
N ARG A 104 18.79 1.13 4.54
CA ARG A 104 20.08 0.68 3.94
C ARG A 104 21.25 1.67 4.09
N GLN A 105 20.99 2.91 4.54
CA GLN A 105 21.95 4.01 4.58
C GLN A 105 22.49 4.35 3.18
N ASP A 106 21.74 3.98 2.14
CA ASP A 106 22.07 4.23 0.75
C ASP A 106 21.49 5.58 0.29
N ALA A 107 22.16 6.21 -0.67
CA ALA A 107 21.61 7.38 -1.34
C ALA A 107 20.37 6.97 -2.16
N LEU A 108 19.32 7.79 -2.12
CA LEU A 108 18.10 7.66 -2.94
C LEU A 108 18.45 7.77 -4.44
N ILE A 109 18.97 6.71 -5.07
CA ILE A 109 19.48 6.79 -6.43
C ILE A 109 19.05 5.60 -7.30
N VAL A 110 18.30 5.97 -8.36
CA VAL A 110 18.06 5.34 -9.67
C VAL A 110 17.13 4.13 -9.76
N ASP A 111 17.20 3.10 -8.91
CA ASP A 111 16.31 1.92 -9.08
C ASP A 111 14.84 2.20 -8.65
N THR A 112 14.65 3.21 -7.79
CA THR A 112 13.36 3.69 -7.27
C THR A 112 12.32 3.98 -8.35
N CYS A 113 12.72 4.38 -9.56
CA CYS A 113 11.76 4.62 -10.64
C CYS A 113 11.16 3.31 -11.18
N GLY A 114 11.97 2.25 -11.29
CA GLY A 114 11.53 0.93 -11.72
C GLY A 114 10.54 0.34 -10.72
N ASP A 115 10.84 0.47 -9.42
CA ASP A 115 9.98 0.00 -8.34
C ASP A 115 8.65 0.74 -8.32
N LEU A 116 8.67 2.08 -8.36
CA LEU A 116 7.45 2.89 -8.42
C LEU A 116 6.60 2.60 -9.67
N LEU A 117 7.21 2.42 -10.83
CA LEU A 117 6.48 2.03 -12.05
C LEU A 117 5.85 0.65 -11.89
N THR A 118 6.56 -0.29 -11.27
CA THR A 118 6.07 -1.64 -11.00
C THR A 118 4.90 -1.62 -10.03
N ASP A 119 4.99 -0.84 -8.95
CA ASP A 119 3.93 -0.61 -7.97
C ASP A 119 2.65 -0.07 -8.64
N LEU A 120 2.80 0.99 -9.44
CA LEU A 120 1.69 1.61 -10.16
C LEU A 120 1.10 0.67 -11.22
N SER A 121 1.92 -0.18 -11.83
CA SER A 121 1.41 -1.17 -12.80
C SER A 121 0.54 -2.24 -12.14
N GLY A 122 0.92 -2.74 -10.96
CA GLY A 122 0.10 -3.67 -10.17
C GLY A 122 -1.22 -3.02 -9.73
N ALA A 123 -1.12 -1.79 -9.23
CA ALA A 123 -2.27 -0.97 -8.88
C ALA A 123 -3.25 -0.77 -10.05
N LEU A 124 -2.72 -0.51 -11.25
CA LEU A 124 -3.48 -0.31 -12.48
C LEU A 124 -4.21 -1.59 -12.89
N VAL A 125 -3.53 -2.74 -12.88
CA VAL A 125 -4.14 -4.03 -13.21
C VAL A 125 -5.34 -4.30 -12.31
N VAL A 126 -5.20 -4.13 -11.00
CA VAL A 126 -6.31 -4.36 -10.07
C VAL A 126 -7.44 -3.35 -10.26
N PHE A 127 -7.12 -2.08 -10.51
CA PHE A 127 -8.14 -1.08 -10.83
C PHE A 127 -8.96 -1.48 -12.07
N LEU A 128 -8.29 -1.92 -13.14
CA LEU A 128 -8.95 -2.37 -14.37
C LEU A 128 -9.81 -3.61 -14.14
N LEU A 129 -9.31 -4.61 -13.38
CA LEU A 129 -10.07 -5.80 -13.03
C LEU A 129 -11.36 -5.46 -12.26
N VAL A 130 -11.27 -4.60 -11.24
CA VAL A 130 -12.45 -4.14 -10.49
C VAL A 130 -13.44 -3.39 -11.37
N ARG A 131 -12.95 -2.57 -12.31
CA ARG A 131 -13.79 -1.85 -13.27
C ARG A 131 -14.50 -2.78 -14.24
N ILE A 132 -13.81 -3.78 -14.79
CA ILE A 132 -14.38 -4.77 -15.71
C ILE A 132 -15.40 -5.63 -14.98
N TRP A 133 -15.05 -6.17 -13.81
CA TRP A 133 -15.96 -6.96 -12.98
C TRP A 133 -17.24 -6.21 -12.65
N GLY A 134 -17.13 -4.93 -12.25
CA GLY A 134 -18.28 -4.08 -11.98
C GLY A 134 -19.17 -3.77 -13.18
N LYS A 135 -18.71 -4.05 -14.42
CA LYS A 135 -19.54 -4.00 -15.63
C LYS A 135 -20.20 -5.34 -15.95
N LEU A 136 -19.56 -6.45 -15.60
CA LEU A 136 -20.06 -7.81 -15.88
C LEU A 136 -21.17 -8.26 -14.93
N VAL A 137 -21.18 -7.74 -13.70
CA VAL A 137 -22.16 -8.11 -12.66
C VAL A 137 -23.39 -7.18 -12.66
N LYS A 138 -23.44 -6.20 -13.56
CA LYS A 138 -24.60 -5.33 -13.77
C LYS A 138 -25.41 -5.83 -14.96
#